data_AF-A0A291W2Y2-F1
#
_entry.id   AF-A0A291W2Y2-F1
#
_cell.length_a   1.000
_cell.length_b   1.000
_cell.length_c   1.000
_cell.angle_alpha   90.00
_cell.angle_beta   90.00
_cell.angle_gamma   90.00
#
_symmetry.space_group_name_H-M   'P 1'
#
loop_
_entity.id
_entity.type
_entity.pdbx_description
1 polymer ?
#
loop_
_entity_poly.entity_id
_entity_poly.type
_entity_poly.pdbx_seq_one_letter_code
_entity_poly.pdbx_strand_id
1 'polypeptide(L)'
;MTHARWDAAITALRAQGEAVRAAADSVEECQGAWSAGATARRAQEETGRAAADRVKDQTAAGDERGEAARARWDRLTTAVVLWRTCEADYLRCATALLRAHLAHDRPPVRLPVAVVWPRPLRQLWKARGKDRSGGLWRTIPGDRVLAQVASAAPEDLLENVSKAIKDLQASLHGHRTGPRLHERCDPERAAADSPAATLPGFPDRGHWINQTFGRGSGWRIQPGREAELRALEDEERAVHERVEAFGSAVLRLLEHHHGPSTSPSAMRLSGAARWIGQEQRAVPRRTPWPDKMTMPQTLVLGGFGWLVLVLAAIPLTVAMKARVLSDHPKTVLLVALAVTVSGALAVARIAPRLMRLPGCSAAVPGLAAALAAYAVMQLQGPVAGYFFADPLDRYERQFTDRCLAASPYRIDSIQTQVVDRTLVVRPISGETDLRLGPAEDGSTHPLRPQDQATRAVLEKYGCELP
;
A
#
# COMPACT_ATOMS: atom_id res chain seq x y z
N MET A 1 -42.93 -3.35 -4.05
CA MET A 1 -41.45 -3.45 -4.16
C MET A 1 -40.68 -2.36 -3.40
N THR A 2 -41.23 -1.15 -3.18
CA THR A 2 -40.58 -0.05 -2.44
C THR A 2 -40.44 -0.33 -0.94
N HIS A 3 -41.48 -0.88 -0.31
CA HIS A 3 -41.48 -1.23 1.12
C HIS A 3 -40.37 -2.22 1.51
N ALA A 4 -40.18 -3.30 0.72
CA ALA A 4 -39.12 -4.28 0.96
C ALA A 4 -37.70 -3.69 0.86
N ARG A 5 -37.51 -2.64 0.03
CA ARG A 5 -36.22 -1.96 -0.09
C ARG A 5 -35.94 -1.05 1.10
N TRP A 6 -36.96 -0.38 1.63
CA TRP A 6 -36.84 0.41 2.85
C TRP A 6 -36.61 -0.47 4.08
N ASP A 7 -37.32 -1.60 4.21
CA ASP A 7 -37.09 -2.61 5.26
C ASP A 7 -35.61 -3.06 5.30
N ALA A 8 -35.06 -3.45 4.14
CA ALA A 8 -33.65 -3.85 4.04
C ALA A 8 -32.66 -2.71 4.36
N ALA A 9 -32.99 -1.47 3.97
CA ALA A 9 -32.14 -0.31 4.23
C ALA A 9 -32.14 0.09 5.71
N ILE A 10 -33.30 0.05 6.37
CA ILE A 10 -33.47 0.29 7.81
C ILE A 10 -32.74 -0.79 8.61
N THR A 11 -32.90 -2.08 8.22
CA THR A 11 -32.14 -3.20 8.81
C THR A 11 -30.64 -2.95 8.73
N ALA A 12 -30.15 -2.56 7.55
CA ALA A 12 -28.74 -2.33 7.33
C ALA A 12 -28.21 -1.13 8.13
N LEU A 13 -28.98 -0.04 8.25
CA LEU A 13 -28.62 1.11 9.07
C LEU A 13 -28.52 0.73 10.55
N ARG A 14 -29.49 -0.03 11.07
CA ARG A 14 -29.47 -0.53 12.44
C ARG A 14 -28.25 -1.40 12.72
N ALA A 15 -27.92 -2.32 11.81
CA ALA A 15 -26.73 -3.16 11.91
C ALA A 15 -25.42 -2.35 11.90
N GLN A 16 -25.36 -1.22 11.18
CA GLN A 16 -24.21 -0.31 11.26
C GLN A 16 -24.13 0.40 12.61
N GLY A 17 -25.26 0.81 13.19
CA GLY A 17 -25.30 1.38 14.54
C GLY A 17 -24.82 0.40 15.61
N GLU A 18 -25.25 -0.86 15.55
CA GLU A 18 -24.77 -1.93 16.43
C GLU A 18 -23.27 -2.20 16.23
N ALA A 19 -22.78 -2.16 14.99
CA ALA A 19 -21.36 -2.32 14.68
C ALA A 19 -20.51 -1.18 15.26
N VAL A 20 -21.00 0.06 15.29
CA VAL A 20 -20.29 1.19 15.94
C VAL A 20 -20.11 0.92 17.43
N ARG A 21 -21.16 0.49 18.12
CA ARG A 21 -21.10 0.14 19.56
C ARG A 21 -20.15 -1.02 19.82
N ALA A 22 -20.29 -2.11 19.09
CA ALA A 22 -19.40 -3.28 19.23
C ALA A 22 -17.92 -2.93 18.95
N ALA A 23 -17.66 -2.00 18.03
CA ALA A 23 -16.31 -1.52 17.78
C ALA A 23 -15.79 -0.63 18.92
N ALA A 24 -16.64 0.18 19.57
CA ALA A 24 -16.31 0.96 20.76
C ALA A 24 -15.97 0.03 21.94
N ASP A 25 -16.80 -0.97 22.21
CA ASP A 25 -16.56 -1.99 23.24
C ASP A 25 -15.21 -2.70 23.03
N SER A 26 -14.87 -3.01 21.77
CA SER A 26 -13.58 -3.62 21.42
C SER A 26 -12.38 -2.69 21.70
N VAL A 27 -12.55 -1.37 21.53
CA VAL A 27 -11.53 -0.38 21.89
C VAL A 27 -11.36 -0.33 23.40
N GLU A 28 -12.46 -0.30 24.16
CA GLU A 28 -12.44 -0.30 25.62
C GLU A 28 -11.78 -1.58 26.18
N GLU A 29 -12.11 -2.75 25.65
CA GLU A 29 -11.47 -4.02 26.00
C GLU A 29 -9.95 -3.96 25.73
N CYS A 30 -9.55 -3.48 24.55
CA CYS A 30 -8.14 -3.33 24.20
C CYS A 30 -7.41 -2.31 25.10
N GLN A 31 -8.10 -1.24 25.50
CA GLN A 31 -7.55 -0.19 26.37
C GLN A 31 -7.41 -0.68 27.81
N GLY A 32 -8.39 -1.42 28.32
CA GLY A 32 -8.33 -2.09 29.62
C GLY A 32 -7.20 -3.13 29.68
N ALA A 33 -7.04 -3.93 28.63
CA ALA A 33 -5.93 -4.88 28.53
C ALA A 33 -4.55 -4.17 28.46
N TRP A 34 -4.49 -2.99 27.85
CA TRP A 34 -3.29 -2.17 27.80
C TRP A 34 -2.94 -1.57 29.17
N SER A 35 -3.92 -0.96 29.85
CA SER A 35 -3.73 -0.33 31.16
C SER A 35 -3.38 -1.35 32.24
N ALA A 36 -4.07 -2.49 32.28
CA ALA A 36 -3.74 -3.59 33.20
C ALA A 36 -2.30 -4.11 32.99
N GLY A 37 -1.86 -4.23 31.73
CA GLY A 37 -0.49 -4.60 31.40
C GLY A 37 0.56 -3.55 31.81
N ALA A 38 0.21 -2.25 31.76
CA ALA A 38 1.07 -1.17 32.22
C ALA A 38 1.18 -1.12 33.75
N THR A 39 0.09 -1.35 34.47
CA THR A 39 0.06 -1.42 35.94
C THR A 39 0.81 -2.65 36.45
N ALA A 40 0.60 -3.81 35.84
CA ALA A 40 1.37 -5.02 36.15
C ALA A 40 2.88 -4.81 35.91
N ARG A 41 3.25 -4.10 34.84
CA ARG A 41 4.65 -3.73 34.58
C ARG A 41 5.22 -2.84 35.69
N ARG A 42 4.49 -1.81 36.15
CA ARG A 42 4.95 -0.93 37.24
C ARG A 42 5.13 -1.68 38.56
N ALA A 43 4.15 -2.50 38.95
CA ALA A 43 4.24 -3.34 40.15
C ALA A 43 5.41 -4.35 40.06
N GLN A 44 5.70 -4.86 38.86
CA GLN A 44 6.78 -5.80 38.63
C GLN A 44 8.17 -5.13 38.53
N GLU A 45 8.24 -3.88 38.07
CA GLU A 45 9.46 -3.06 38.10
C GLU A 45 9.79 -2.62 39.54
N GLU A 46 8.77 -2.34 40.36
CA GLU A 46 8.93 -2.05 41.79
C GLU A 46 9.40 -3.29 42.57
N THR A 47 8.83 -4.47 42.30
CA THR A 47 9.29 -5.73 42.90
C THR A 47 10.63 -6.22 42.31
N GLY A 48 10.91 -5.92 41.04
CA GLY A 48 12.16 -6.25 40.35
C GLY A 48 13.35 -5.38 40.76
N ARG A 49 13.13 -4.11 41.11
CA ARG A 49 14.15 -3.25 41.74
C ARG A 49 14.58 -3.77 43.12
N ALA A 50 13.71 -4.50 43.82
CA ALA A 50 14.05 -5.17 45.07
C ALA A 50 14.85 -6.49 44.87
N ALA A 51 14.98 -6.98 43.64
CA ALA A 51 15.68 -8.22 43.29
C ALA A 51 16.76 -8.01 42.21
N ALA A 52 17.48 -6.89 42.30
CA ALA A 52 18.55 -6.54 41.38
C ALA A 52 19.86 -7.27 41.75
N ASP A 53 20.01 -8.53 41.34
CA ASP A 53 21.33 -9.20 41.30
C ASP A 53 21.45 -10.39 40.32
N ARG A 54 20.54 -10.55 39.36
CA ARG A 54 20.67 -11.59 38.31
C ARG A 54 20.54 -11.00 36.91
N VAL A 55 21.65 -10.49 36.39
CA VAL A 55 21.78 -9.92 35.05
C VAL A 55 22.50 -10.91 34.13
N LYS A 56 21.70 -11.70 33.40
CA LYS A 56 22.03 -12.25 32.07
C LYS A 56 20.79 -12.77 31.32
N ASP A 57 19.73 -13.15 32.05
CA ASP A 57 18.45 -13.60 31.46
C ASP A 57 17.44 -12.47 31.14
N GLN A 58 17.75 -11.22 31.48
CA GLN A 58 16.82 -10.09 31.32
C GLN A 58 16.71 -9.54 29.89
N THR A 59 17.69 -9.80 29.01
CA THR A 59 17.66 -9.29 27.62
C THR A 59 16.67 -10.06 26.74
N ALA A 60 16.67 -11.40 26.79
CA ALA A 60 15.70 -12.22 26.04
C ALA A 60 14.26 -12.01 26.54
N ALA A 61 14.07 -11.99 27.86
CA ALA A 61 12.77 -11.71 28.44
C ALA A 61 12.33 -10.25 28.24
N GLY A 62 13.27 -9.30 28.10
CA GLY A 62 13.00 -7.91 27.75
C GLY A 62 12.47 -7.75 26.31
N ASP A 63 13.05 -8.49 25.37
CA ASP A 63 12.64 -8.48 23.96
C ASP A 63 11.26 -9.11 23.76
N GLU A 64 10.96 -10.25 24.40
CA GLU A 64 9.63 -10.88 24.35
C GLU A 64 8.55 -9.98 24.99
N ARG A 65 8.85 -9.34 26.12
CA ARG A 65 7.96 -8.37 26.77
C ARG A 65 7.73 -7.12 25.93
N GLY A 66 8.78 -6.65 25.24
CA GLY A 66 8.70 -5.56 24.27
C GLY A 66 7.81 -5.94 23.09
N GLU A 67 7.93 -7.16 22.58
CA GLU A 67 7.15 -7.66 21.45
C GLU A 67 5.66 -7.82 21.80
N ALA A 68 5.34 -8.29 23.01
CA ALA A 68 3.98 -8.41 23.52
C ALA A 68 3.30 -7.03 23.73
N ALA A 69 4.03 -6.05 24.27
CA ALA A 69 3.54 -4.68 24.37
C ALA A 69 3.26 -4.08 22.99
N ARG A 70 4.21 -4.19 22.05
CA ARG A 70 4.00 -3.76 20.66
C ARG A 70 2.79 -4.44 20.01
N ALA A 71 2.54 -5.73 20.30
CA ALA A 71 1.38 -6.46 19.79
C ALA A 71 0.05 -5.90 20.32
N ARG A 72 -0.03 -5.63 21.63
CA ARG A 72 -1.22 -5.02 22.26
C ARG A 72 -1.50 -3.62 21.71
N TRP A 73 -0.46 -2.80 21.55
CA TRP A 73 -0.57 -1.48 20.93
C TRP A 73 -1.03 -1.54 19.47
N ASP A 74 -0.50 -2.49 18.70
CA ASP A 74 -0.91 -2.71 17.31
C ASP A 74 -2.39 -3.12 17.19
N ARG A 75 -2.88 -3.96 18.12
CA ARG A 75 -4.30 -4.35 18.20
C ARG A 75 -5.16 -3.14 18.54
N LEU A 76 -4.84 -2.40 19.62
CA LEU A 76 -5.58 -1.21 20.04
C LEU A 76 -5.66 -0.17 18.91
N THR A 77 -4.53 0.15 18.28
CA THR A 77 -4.50 1.13 17.17
C THR A 77 -5.29 0.66 15.95
N THR A 78 -5.43 -0.65 15.73
CA THR A 78 -6.26 -1.19 14.66
C THR A 78 -7.74 -1.15 15.02
N ALA A 79 -8.09 -1.48 16.27
CA ALA A 79 -9.45 -1.36 16.81
C ALA A 79 -9.96 0.08 16.70
N VAL A 80 -9.16 1.07 17.13
CA VAL A 80 -9.50 2.50 17.03
C VAL A 80 -9.75 2.93 15.58
N VAL A 81 -8.94 2.45 14.62
CA VAL A 81 -9.15 2.78 13.20
C VAL A 81 -10.42 2.13 12.66
N LEU A 82 -10.71 0.89 13.05
CA LEU A 82 -11.94 0.20 12.66
C LEU A 82 -13.18 0.90 13.23
N TRP A 83 -13.17 1.26 14.51
CA TRP A 83 -14.23 2.01 15.17
C TRP A 83 -14.53 3.34 14.43
N ARG A 84 -13.52 4.19 14.23
CA ARG A 84 -13.67 5.44 13.47
C ARG A 84 -14.16 5.25 12.03
N THR A 85 -13.79 4.13 11.39
CA THR A 85 -14.27 3.81 10.05
C THR A 85 -15.74 3.41 10.08
N CYS A 86 -16.17 2.64 11.08
CA CYS A 86 -17.57 2.27 11.29
C CYS A 86 -18.44 3.51 11.57
N GLU A 87 -17.96 4.46 12.36
CA GLU A 87 -18.67 5.73 12.58
C GLU A 87 -18.87 6.52 11.29
N ALA A 88 -17.82 6.62 10.47
CA ALA A 88 -17.89 7.29 9.18
C ALA A 88 -18.86 6.56 8.23
N ASP A 89 -18.88 5.22 8.25
CA ASP A 89 -19.83 4.43 7.46
C ASP A 89 -21.27 4.63 7.93
N TYR A 90 -21.50 4.66 9.25
CA TYR A 90 -22.81 4.93 9.84
C TYR A 90 -23.35 6.30 9.44
N LEU A 91 -22.51 7.36 9.53
CA LEU A 91 -22.88 8.71 9.06
C LEU A 91 -23.22 8.73 7.57
N ARG A 92 -22.43 8.08 6.71
CA ARG A 92 -22.70 8.03 5.26
C ARG A 92 -24.02 7.32 4.97
N CYS A 93 -24.28 6.20 5.64
CA CYS A 93 -25.50 5.43 5.48
C CYS A 93 -26.72 6.25 5.92
N ALA A 94 -26.69 6.81 7.14
CA ALA A 94 -27.76 7.65 7.66
C ALA A 94 -28.03 8.85 6.74
N THR A 95 -26.99 9.56 6.31
CA THR A 95 -27.12 10.72 5.42
C THR A 95 -27.70 10.34 4.06
N ALA A 96 -27.27 9.21 3.48
CA ALA A 96 -27.77 8.76 2.18
C ALA A 96 -29.26 8.38 2.25
N LEU A 97 -29.68 7.71 3.33
CA LEU A 97 -31.08 7.34 3.54
C LEU A 97 -31.95 8.55 3.87
N LEU A 98 -31.47 9.47 4.70
CA LEU A 98 -32.17 10.73 4.98
C LEU A 98 -32.43 11.51 3.68
N ARG A 99 -31.41 11.65 2.82
CA ARG A 99 -31.59 12.31 1.51
C ARG A 99 -32.61 11.62 0.62
N ALA A 100 -32.54 10.28 0.53
CA ALA A 100 -33.51 9.52 -0.26
C ALA A 100 -34.94 9.71 0.28
N HIS A 101 -35.11 9.72 1.60
CA HIS A 101 -36.41 9.96 2.22
C HIS A 101 -36.93 11.36 1.94
N LEU A 102 -36.12 12.41 2.15
CA LEU A 102 -36.51 13.80 1.89
C LEU A 102 -36.83 14.05 0.41
N ALA A 103 -36.14 13.36 -0.51
CA ALA A 103 -36.41 13.43 -1.94
C ALA A 103 -37.63 12.60 -2.38
N HIS A 104 -38.30 11.88 -1.46
CA HIS A 104 -39.36 10.92 -1.77
C HIS A 104 -38.91 9.81 -2.75
N ASP A 105 -37.61 9.50 -2.71
CA ASP A 105 -36.94 8.56 -3.59
C ASP A 105 -36.85 7.15 -3.00
N ARG A 106 -36.42 6.20 -3.83
CA ARG A 106 -36.07 4.84 -3.37
C ARG A 106 -34.71 4.85 -2.66
N PRO A 107 -34.51 4.05 -1.60
CA PRO A 107 -33.21 3.96 -0.94
C PRO A 107 -32.18 3.35 -1.90
N PRO A 108 -30.89 3.71 -1.78
CA PRO A 108 -29.85 3.19 -2.65
C PRO A 108 -29.75 1.67 -2.55
N VAL A 109 -29.47 1.00 -3.68
CA VAL A 109 -29.36 -0.47 -3.75
C VAL A 109 -28.25 -1.01 -2.85
N ARG A 110 -27.18 -0.22 -2.68
CA ARG A 110 -26.06 -0.53 -1.79
C ARG A 110 -25.78 0.70 -0.94
N LEU A 111 -25.72 0.50 0.38
CA LEU A 111 -25.32 1.56 1.29
C LEU A 111 -23.83 1.92 1.11
N PRO A 112 -23.46 3.19 1.29
CA PRO A 112 -22.09 3.67 1.14
C PRO A 112 -21.21 3.26 2.32
N VAL A 113 -20.55 2.11 2.22
CA VAL A 113 -19.66 1.57 3.26
C VAL A 113 -18.22 1.49 2.75
N ALA A 114 -17.24 1.84 3.60
CA ALA A 114 -15.83 1.81 3.25
C ALA A 114 -15.31 0.37 3.14
N VAL A 115 -14.54 0.11 2.08
CA VAL A 115 -13.87 -1.18 1.89
C VAL A 115 -12.49 -1.13 2.55
N VAL A 116 -12.23 -2.06 3.46
CA VAL A 116 -10.86 -2.29 3.97
C VAL A 116 -9.98 -2.73 2.80
N TRP A 117 -8.86 -2.03 2.60
CA TRP A 117 -8.01 -2.23 1.43
C TRP A 117 -7.43 -3.67 1.36
N PRO A 118 -7.04 -4.13 0.16
CA PRO A 118 -6.39 -5.42 -0.02
C PRO A 118 -5.18 -5.61 0.88
N ARG A 119 -4.86 -6.87 1.21
CA ARG A 119 -3.73 -7.24 2.09
C ARG A 119 -2.45 -6.41 1.94
N PRO A 120 -1.91 -6.17 0.72
CA PRO A 120 -0.68 -5.40 0.55
C PRO A 120 -0.73 -3.95 1.06
N LEU A 121 -1.93 -3.34 1.09
CA LEU A 121 -2.14 -1.90 1.36
C LEU A 121 -2.79 -1.61 2.71
N ARG A 122 -3.05 -2.64 3.54
CA ARG A 122 -3.77 -2.46 4.83
C ARG A 122 -3.06 -1.58 5.85
N GLN A 123 -1.73 -1.55 5.82
CA GLN A 123 -0.96 -0.64 6.68
C GLN A 123 -1.11 0.82 6.21
N LEU A 124 -1.21 1.05 4.90
CA LEU A 124 -1.52 2.38 4.36
C LEU A 124 -2.96 2.77 4.67
N TRP A 125 -3.89 1.82 4.63
CA TRP A 125 -5.27 2.04 5.10
C TRP A 125 -5.30 2.41 6.59
N LYS A 126 -4.56 1.68 7.44
CA LYS A 126 -4.44 1.97 8.88
C LYS A 126 -3.85 3.36 9.12
N ALA A 127 -2.75 3.70 8.45
CA ALA A 127 -2.13 5.02 8.52
C ALA A 127 -3.10 6.12 8.06
N ARG A 128 -3.76 5.92 6.91
CA ARG A 128 -4.75 6.84 6.38
C ARG A 128 -5.95 7.03 7.31
N GLY A 129 -6.40 5.95 7.95
CA GLY A 129 -7.48 5.98 8.95
C GLY A 129 -7.06 6.72 10.23
N LYS A 130 -5.79 6.63 10.62
CA LYS A 130 -5.23 7.30 11.80
C LYS A 130 -4.99 8.80 11.55
N ASP A 131 -4.25 9.15 10.49
CA ASP A 131 -3.84 10.53 10.17
C ASP A 131 -5.01 11.44 9.75
N ARG A 132 -6.11 10.84 9.32
CA ARG A 132 -7.32 11.56 8.89
C ARG A 132 -8.56 11.10 9.63
N SER A 133 -8.47 10.70 10.89
CA SER A 133 -9.66 10.49 11.75
C SER A 133 -10.77 9.68 11.04
N GLY A 134 -10.39 8.64 10.28
CA GLY A 134 -11.31 7.76 9.52
C GLY A 134 -12.10 8.39 8.36
N GLY A 135 -11.85 9.66 8.00
CA GLY A 135 -12.75 10.40 7.12
C GLY A 135 -14.08 10.79 7.78
N LEU A 136 -14.21 10.58 9.09
CA LEU A 136 -15.38 10.94 9.91
C LEU A 136 -15.75 12.41 9.75
N TRP A 137 -14.75 13.29 9.91
CA TRP A 137 -14.93 14.74 9.77
C TRP A 137 -15.38 15.18 8.36
N ARG A 138 -15.15 14.35 7.34
CA ARG A 138 -15.62 14.60 5.97
C ARG A 138 -17.02 14.05 5.70
N THR A 139 -17.50 13.16 6.56
CA THR A 139 -18.82 12.53 6.44
C THR A 139 -19.89 13.21 7.26
N ILE A 140 -19.52 14.15 8.14
CA ILE A 140 -20.46 14.99 8.87
C ILE A 140 -21.36 15.74 7.85
N PRO A 141 -22.69 15.69 8.00
CA PRO A 141 -23.61 16.38 7.11
C PRO A 141 -23.32 17.88 7.04
N GLY A 142 -23.15 18.39 5.83
CA GLY A 142 -22.95 19.83 5.59
C GLY A 142 -24.26 20.59 5.48
N ASP A 143 -24.16 21.91 5.34
CA ASP A 143 -25.29 22.86 5.36
C ASP A 143 -26.37 22.55 4.32
N ARG A 144 -26.02 21.93 3.20
CA ARG A 144 -26.98 21.49 2.20
C ARG A 144 -28.00 20.48 2.75
N VAL A 145 -27.56 19.54 3.60
CA VAL A 145 -28.45 18.55 4.21
C VAL A 145 -29.33 19.21 5.26
N LEU A 146 -28.75 20.11 6.07
CA LEU A 146 -29.49 20.89 7.04
C LEU A 146 -30.58 21.75 6.39
N ALA A 147 -30.26 22.41 5.27
CA ALA A 147 -31.21 23.19 4.49
C ALA A 147 -32.34 22.32 3.92
N GLN A 148 -32.03 21.10 3.45
CA GLN A 148 -33.04 20.15 2.96
C GLN A 148 -34.00 19.72 4.07
N VAL A 149 -33.49 19.43 5.27
CA VAL A 149 -34.31 19.11 6.45
C VAL A 149 -35.18 20.30 6.84
N ALA A 150 -34.63 21.51 6.83
CA ALA A 150 -35.36 22.74 7.16
C ALA A 150 -36.45 23.11 6.14
N SER A 151 -36.29 22.70 4.88
CA SER A 151 -37.29 22.93 3.82
C SER A 151 -38.41 21.88 3.79
N ALA A 152 -38.27 20.78 4.52
CA ALA A 152 -39.31 19.76 4.60
C ALA A 152 -40.48 20.22 5.48
N ALA A 153 -41.62 19.53 5.37
CA ALA A 153 -42.79 19.84 6.21
C ALA A 153 -42.41 19.72 7.71
N PRO A 154 -42.89 20.63 8.57
CA PRO A 154 -42.52 20.63 9.99
C PRO A 154 -43.02 19.36 10.69
N GLU A 155 -42.10 18.64 11.32
CA GLU A 155 -42.34 17.39 12.06
C GLU A 155 -41.32 17.29 13.21
N ASP A 156 -41.77 16.88 14.40
CA ASP A 156 -40.92 16.79 15.61
C ASP A 156 -39.71 15.87 15.41
N LEU A 157 -39.85 14.80 14.62
CA LEU A 157 -38.74 13.89 14.31
C LEU A 157 -37.69 14.55 13.41
N LEU A 158 -38.10 15.44 12.49
CA LEU A 158 -37.18 16.22 11.66
C LEU A 158 -36.47 17.31 12.47
N GLU A 159 -37.11 17.88 13.49
CA GLU A 159 -36.44 18.79 14.42
C GLU A 159 -35.31 18.09 15.18
N ASN A 160 -35.54 16.86 15.66
CA ASN A 160 -34.51 16.04 16.30
C ASN A 160 -33.33 15.75 15.36
N VAL A 161 -33.60 15.45 14.10
CA VAL A 161 -32.54 15.25 13.08
C VAL A 161 -31.78 16.56 12.82
N SER A 162 -32.49 17.69 12.71
CA SER A 162 -31.89 19.02 12.53
C SER A 162 -30.96 19.38 13.69
N LYS A 163 -31.40 19.14 14.93
CA LYS A 163 -30.59 19.33 16.13
C LYS A 163 -29.33 18.45 16.10
N ALA A 164 -29.46 17.16 15.79
CA ALA A 164 -28.32 16.25 15.75
C ALA A 164 -27.31 16.63 14.64
N ILE A 165 -27.78 17.17 13.50
CA ILE A 165 -26.89 17.71 12.46
C ILE A 165 -26.10 18.91 13.01
N LYS A 166 -26.76 19.86 13.68
CA LYS A 166 -26.09 21.04 14.28
C LYS A 166 -25.05 20.63 15.32
N ASP A 167 -25.37 19.65 16.17
CA ASP A 167 -24.44 19.14 17.17
C ASP A 167 -23.19 18.51 16.50
N LEU A 168 -23.36 17.73 15.43
CA LEU A 168 -22.23 17.22 14.64
C LEU A 168 -21.41 18.34 13.99
N GLN A 169 -22.06 19.39 13.50
CA GLN A 169 -21.38 20.56 12.93
C GLN A 169 -20.57 21.32 13.99
N ALA A 170 -21.06 21.41 15.23
CA ALA A 170 -20.29 21.97 16.35
C ALA A 170 -19.03 21.13 16.63
N SER A 171 -19.12 19.80 16.63
CA SER A 171 -17.92 18.94 16.76
C SER A 171 -16.92 19.16 15.62
N LEU A 172 -17.41 19.32 14.39
CA LEU A 172 -16.56 19.65 13.23
C LEU A 172 -15.90 21.04 13.37
N HIS A 173 -16.62 22.00 13.97
CA HIS A 173 -16.09 23.32 14.26
C HIS A 173 -14.97 23.22 15.31
N GLY A 174 -15.20 22.54 16.44
CA GLY A 174 -14.18 22.21 17.44
C GLY A 174 -12.91 21.64 16.82
N HIS A 175 -13.04 20.59 15.99
CA HIS A 175 -11.92 19.95 15.31
C HIS A 175 -11.13 20.90 14.38
N ARG A 176 -11.80 21.80 13.67
CA ARG A 176 -11.15 22.73 12.73
C ARG A 176 -10.53 23.95 13.40
N THR A 177 -11.15 24.41 14.49
CA THR A 177 -10.79 25.67 15.16
C THR A 177 -9.80 25.44 16.30
N GLY A 178 -9.90 24.33 17.05
CA GLY A 178 -9.02 24.03 18.18
C GLY A 178 -7.52 24.15 17.87
N PRO A 179 -7.01 23.57 16.76
CA PRO A 179 -5.60 23.73 16.38
C PRO A 179 -5.18 25.19 16.13
N ARG A 180 -6.10 26.08 15.75
CA ARG A 180 -5.82 27.50 15.47
C ARG A 180 -5.61 28.34 16.74
N LEU A 181 -5.99 27.80 17.89
CA LEU A 181 -5.78 28.45 19.20
C LEU A 181 -4.36 28.27 19.74
N HIS A 182 -3.54 27.48 19.05
CA HIS A 182 -2.15 27.27 19.40
C HIS A 182 -1.27 28.24 18.61
N GLU A 183 -0.27 28.82 19.27
CA GLU A 183 0.75 29.65 18.64
C GLU A 183 2.15 29.12 18.95
N ARG A 184 3.09 29.40 18.04
CA ARG A 184 4.49 29.02 18.22
C ARG A 184 5.15 29.98 19.22
N CYS A 185 5.80 29.40 20.23
CA CYS A 185 6.56 30.10 21.26
C CYS A 185 8.03 29.69 21.15
N ASP A 186 8.93 30.66 21.32
CA ASP A 186 10.37 30.40 21.42
C ASP A 186 10.69 29.92 22.85
N PRO A 187 11.11 28.65 23.02
CA PRO A 187 11.35 28.09 24.35
C PRO A 187 12.45 28.81 25.14
N GLU A 188 13.39 29.48 24.47
CA GLU A 188 14.48 30.24 25.13
C GLU A 188 14.05 31.62 25.61
N ARG A 189 12.93 32.16 25.08
CA ARG A 189 12.36 33.47 25.44
C ARG A 189 11.02 33.36 26.16
N ALA A 190 10.66 32.19 26.68
CA ALA A 190 9.36 31.91 27.28
C ALA A 190 8.98 32.82 28.48
N ALA A 191 9.94 33.57 29.04
CA ALA A 191 9.70 34.61 30.04
C ALA A 191 9.17 35.94 29.46
N ALA A 192 9.17 36.12 28.14
CA ALA A 192 8.60 37.27 27.45
C ALA A 192 7.33 36.84 26.71
N ASP A 193 6.23 37.56 26.92
CA ASP A 193 4.88 37.29 26.37
C ASP A 193 4.76 37.35 24.84
N SER A 194 5.87 37.43 24.10
CA SER A 194 5.88 37.67 22.67
C SER A 194 5.86 36.37 21.85
N PRO A 195 4.88 36.18 20.95
CA PRO A 195 4.84 35.03 20.04
C PRO A 195 6.03 35.04 19.08
N ALA A 196 6.44 33.86 18.60
CA ALA A 196 7.50 33.75 17.58
C ALA A 196 7.06 34.44 16.27
N ALA A 197 8.00 35.10 15.59
CA ALA A 197 7.72 35.76 14.31
C ALA A 197 7.20 34.75 13.27
N THR A 198 6.10 35.09 12.60
CA THR A 198 5.58 34.32 11.47
C THR A 198 6.53 34.44 10.28
N LEU A 199 6.66 33.38 9.48
CA LEU A 199 7.45 33.41 8.24
C LEU A 199 7.01 34.59 7.35
N PRO A 200 7.94 35.37 6.76
CA PRO A 200 7.60 36.48 5.88
C PRO A 200 6.70 36.00 4.73
N GLY A 201 5.59 36.71 4.48
CA GLY A 201 4.67 36.45 3.37
C GLY A 201 3.47 35.54 3.67
N PHE A 202 3.31 35.03 4.89
CA PHE A 202 2.12 34.26 5.29
C PHE A 202 1.27 35.01 6.32
N PRO A 203 0.09 35.55 5.93
CA PRO A 203 -0.71 36.41 6.81
C PRO A 203 -1.48 35.63 7.90
N ASP A 204 -1.60 34.30 7.79
CA ASP A 204 -2.41 33.51 8.71
C ASP A 204 -1.57 32.55 9.55
N ARG A 205 -1.58 32.75 10.88
CA ARG A 205 -0.99 31.85 11.88
C ARG A 205 -1.62 30.45 11.81
N GLY A 206 -2.86 30.35 11.32
CA GLY A 206 -3.61 29.11 11.12
C GLY A 206 -3.40 28.41 9.76
N HIS A 207 -2.49 28.88 8.90
CA HIS A 207 -2.27 28.28 7.57
C HIS A 207 -1.86 26.80 7.68
N TRP A 208 -2.42 25.94 6.81
CA TRP A 208 -2.26 24.48 6.88
C TRP A 208 -0.80 24.00 6.81
N ILE A 209 0.08 24.76 6.15
CA ILE A 209 1.54 24.49 6.11
C ILE A 209 2.19 24.64 7.49
N ASN A 210 1.72 25.58 8.32
CA ASN A 210 2.21 25.74 9.69
C ASN A 210 1.69 24.63 10.61
N GLN A 211 0.58 23.97 10.26
CA GLN A 211 0.00 22.85 11.00
C GLN A 211 0.66 21.49 10.70
N THR A 212 1.44 21.38 9.62
CA THR A 212 2.12 20.12 9.24
C THR A 212 3.43 19.86 10.00
N PHE A 213 3.96 20.84 10.73
CA PHE A 213 5.12 20.65 11.60
C PHE A 213 4.67 20.07 12.95
N GLY A 214 5.27 18.96 13.38
CA GLY A 214 4.86 18.24 14.60
C GLY A 214 4.80 19.12 15.85
N ARG A 215 3.81 18.86 16.71
CA ARG A 215 3.65 19.52 18.02
C ARG A 215 4.77 19.06 18.97
N GLY A 216 5.89 19.78 18.97
CA GLY A 216 7.01 19.62 19.91
C GLY A 216 7.08 20.73 20.98
N SER A 217 8.19 20.78 21.72
CA SER A 217 8.52 21.90 22.62
C SER A 217 8.64 23.20 21.82
N GLY A 218 7.67 24.11 21.98
CA GLY A 218 7.61 25.37 21.22
C GLY A 218 6.20 25.77 20.75
N TRP A 219 5.14 25.15 21.26
CA TRP A 219 3.76 25.60 21.05
C TRP A 219 3.11 25.92 22.40
N ARG A 220 2.40 27.04 22.47
CA ARG A 220 1.57 27.43 23.62
C ARG A 220 0.14 27.77 23.17
N ILE A 221 -0.80 27.69 24.08
CA ILE A 221 -2.17 28.18 23.86
C ILE A 221 -2.12 29.72 23.84
N GLN A 222 -2.90 30.35 22.97
CA GLN A 222 -3.03 31.82 22.98
C GLN A 222 -3.54 32.27 24.36
N PRO A 223 -2.85 33.23 25.03
CA PRO A 223 -3.23 33.67 26.38
C PRO A 223 -4.69 34.12 26.45
N GLY A 224 -5.41 33.67 27.48
CA GLY A 224 -6.82 34.05 27.72
C GLY A 224 -7.84 33.27 26.89
N ARG A 225 -7.40 32.30 26.07
CA ARG A 225 -8.28 31.45 25.24
C ARG A 225 -8.34 30.00 25.72
N GLU A 226 -7.88 29.72 26.94
CA GLU A 226 -7.86 28.37 27.51
C GLU A 226 -9.27 27.81 27.71
N ALA A 227 -10.21 28.66 28.15
CA ALA A 227 -11.61 28.28 28.30
C ALA A 227 -12.27 27.95 26.94
N GLU A 228 -11.95 28.73 25.91
CA GLU A 228 -12.43 28.49 24.55
C GLU A 228 -11.83 27.19 23.99
N LEU A 229 -10.53 26.94 24.20
CA LEU A 229 -9.91 25.69 23.77
C LEU A 229 -10.55 24.47 24.46
N ARG A 230 -10.80 24.54 25.78
CA ARG A 230 -11.48 23.45 26.48
C ARG A 230 -12.87 23.19 25.90
N ALA A 231 -13.64 24.24 25.64
CA ALA A 231 -14.96 24.10 25.01
C ALA A 231 -14.88 23.43 23.62
N LEU A 232 -13.93 23.84 22.77
CA LEU A 232 -13.72 23.24 21.45
C LEU A 232 -13.22 21.78 21.52
N GLU A 233 -12.36 21.47 22.50
CA GLU A 233 -11.90 20.10 22.76
C GLU A 233 -13.04 19.21 23.25
N ASP A 234 -13.92 19.72 24.11
CA ASP A 234 -15.09 19.00 24.59
C ASP A 234 -16.09 18.76 23.44
N GLU A 235 -16.28 19.76 22.57
CA GLU A 235 -17.05 19.60 21.33
C GLU A 235 -16.43 18.54 20.39
N GLU A 236 -15.10 18.53 20.24
CA GLU A 236 -14.39 17.53 19.43
C GLU A 236 -14.55 16.12 20.03
N ARG A 237 -14.43 15.98 21.36
CA ARG A 237 -14.56 14.69 22.07
C ARG A 237 -16.00 14.15 22.00
N ALA A 238 -17.00 15.02 22.03
CA ALA A 238 -18.42 14.65 21.95
C ALA A 238 -18.85 14.10 20.58
N VAL A 239 -17.96 14.08 19.57
CA VAL A 239 -18.31 13.64 18.20
C VAL A 239 -18.89 12.22 18.18
N HIS A 240 -18.38 11.33 19.01
CA HIS A 240 -18.77 9.92 19.04
C HIS A 240 -20.23 9.74 19.48
N GLU A 241 -20.61 10.39 20.58
CA GLU A 241 -21.99 10.41 21.08
C GLU A 241 -22.94 11.08 20.07
N ARG A 242 -22.49 12.16 19.43
CA ARG A 242 -23.27 12.89 18.42
C ARG A 242 -23.48 12.10 17.13
N VAL A 243 -22.51 11.27 16.72
CA VAL A 243 -22.66 10.32 15.60
C VAL A 243 -23.77 9.33 15.89
N GLU A 244 -23.78 8.75 17.09
CA GLU A 244 -24.82 7.80 17.51
C GLU A 244 -26.19 8.48 17.58
N ALA A 245 -26.27 9.67 18.18
CA ALA A 245 -27.50 10.45 18.29
C ALA A 245 -28.10 10.77 16.91
N PHE A 246 -27.29 11.23 15.97
CA PHE A 246 -27.72 11.51 14.60
C PHE A 246 -28.26 10.27 13.88
N GLY A 247 -27.49 9.18 13.89
CA GLY A 247 -27.93 7.96 13.21
C GLY A 247 -29.19 7.37 13.84
N SER A 248 -29.33 7.47 15.16
CA SER A 248 -30.54 7.03 15.89
C SER A 248 -31.75 7.91 15.58
N ALA A 249 -31.57 9.23 15.47
CA ALA A 249 -32.64 10.14 15.07
C ALA A 249 -33.12 9.86 13.64
N VAL A 250 -32.20 9.64 12.70
CA VAL A 250 -32.55 9.24 11.33
C VAL A 250 -33.24 7.88 11.30
N LEU A 251 -32.76 6.90 12.07
CA LEU A 251 -33.39 5.58 12.13
C LEU A 251 -34.84 5.67 12.63
N ARG A 252 -35.09 6.42 13.71
CA ARG A 252 -36.44 6.65 14.24
C ARG A 252 -37.36 7.32 13.23
N LEU A 253 -36.87 8.35 12.53
CA LEU A 253 -37.60 9.00 11.45
C LEU A 253 -38.00 8.00 10.35
N LEU A 254 -37.04 7.19 9.89
CA LEU A 254 -37.30 6.21 8.83
C LEU A 254 -38.27 5.11 9.27
N GLU A 255 -38.16 4.62 10.50
CA GLU A 255 -39.08 3.62 11.07
C GLU A 255 -40.50 4.19 11.25
N HIS A 256 -40.62 5.47 11.58
CA HIS A 256 -41.92 6.14 11.68
C HIS A 256 -42.63 6.19 10.32
N HIS A 257 -41.91 6.54 9.26
CA HIS A 257 -42.49 6.73 7.91
C HIS A 257 -42.61 5.45 7.07
N HIS A 258 -41.72 4.47 7.27
CA HIS A 258 -41.67 3.25 6.45
C HIS A 258 -41.95 1.96 7.24
N GLY A 259 -42.28 2.09 8.52
CA GLY A 259 -42.51 0.97 9.44
C GLY A 259 -41.22 0.40 10.04
N PRO A 260 -41.32 -0.31 11.18
CA PRO A 260 -40.17 -0.99 11.77
C PRO A 260 -39.70 -2.12 10.86
N SER A 261 -38.38 -2.32 10.82
CA SER A 261 -37.81 -3.47 10.12
C SER A 261 -38.36 -4.79 10.70
N THR A 262 -38.96 -5.60 9.84
CA THR A 262 -39.50 -6.95 10.17
C THR A 262 -38.46 -8.05 10.01
N SER A 263 -37.38 -7.77 9.30
CA SER A 263 -36.28 -8.71 9.09
C SER A 263 -35.45 -8.92 10.37
N PRO A 264 -35.15 -10.17 10.76
CA PRO A 264 -34.28 -10.44 11.90
C PRO A 264 -32.88 -9.86 11.65
N SER A 265 -32.29 -9.26 12.70
CA SER A 265 -31.03 -8.50 12.68
C SER A 265 -29.77 -9.24 12.20
N ALA A 266 -29.88 -10.51 11.76
CA ALA A 266 -28.79 -11.34 11.27
C ALA A 266 -28.30 -10.94 9.86
N MET A 267 -28.21 -9.63 9.58
CA MET A 267 -27.64 -9.15 8.34
C MET A 267 -26.12 -9.31 8.37
N ARG A 268 -25.53 -9.79 7.26
CA ARG A 268 -24.06 -9.86 7.12
C ARG A 268 -23.48 -8.46 7.23
N LEU A 269 -22.69 -8.22 8.28
CA LEU A 269 -21.89 -7.01 8.45
C LEU A 269 -21.05 -6.75 7.19
N SER A 270 -21.06 -5.51 6.72
CA SER A 270 -20.38 -5.08 5.49
C SER A 270 -19.25 -4.09 5.79
N GLY A 271 -18.38 -3.86 4.81
CA GLY A 271 -17.30 -2.87 4.90
C GLY A 271 -16.30 -3.08 6.05
N ALA A 272 -16.17 -2.11 6.95
CA ALA A 272 -15.29 -2.19 8.12
C ALA A 272 -15.88 -3.08 9.23
N ALA A 273 -17.20 -3.08 9.42
CA ALA A 273 -17.89 -3.77 10.50
C ALA A 273 -17.62 -5.29 10.52
N ARG A 274 -17.43 -5.92 9.35
CA ARG A 274 -17.09 -7.36 9.24
C ARG A 274 -15.78 -7.76 9.94
N TRP A 275 -14.96 -6.79 10.31
CA TRP A 275 -13.63 -7.01 10.89
C TRP A 275 -13.59 -6.78 12.40
N ILE A 276 -14.70 -6.38 13.02
CA ILE A 276 -14.84 -6.27 14.47
C ILE A 276 -14.67 -7.67 15.09
N GLY A 277 -13.87 -7.77 16.15
CA GLY A 277 -13.45 -9.03 16.76
C GLY A 277 -12.39 -9.80 15.95
N GLN A 278 -11.97 -9.27 14.79
CA GLN A 278 -10.97 -9.86 13.90
C GLN A 278 -9.87 -8.85 13.54
N GLU A 279 -9.52 -7.95 14.47
CA GLU A 279 -8.61 -6.82 14.22
C GLU A 279 -7.25 -7.31 13.68
N GLN A 280 -6.75 -8.40 14.24
CA GLN A 280 -5.48 -9.01 13.83
C GLN A 280 -5.54 -9.59 12.40
N ARG A 281 -6.72 -10.07 11.97
CA ARG A 281 -6.94 -10.50 10.58
C ARG A 281 -7.17 -9.30 9.67
N ALA A 282 -7.69 -8.19 10.18
CA ALA A 282 -7.91 -6.95 9.43
C ALA A 282 -6.60 -6.27 9.07
N VAL A 283 -5.65 -6.13 9.98
CA VAL A 283 -4.30 -5.62 9.67
C VAL A 283 -3.28 -6.59 10.27
N PRO A 284 -2.83 -7.59 9.48
CA PRO A 284 -1.81 -8.52 9.96
C PRO A 284 -0.59 -7.74 10.40
N ARG A 285 -0.11 -8.05 11.60
CA ARG A 285 1.14 -7.50 12.11
C ARG A 285 2.24 -7.82 11.11
N ARG A 286 2.90 -6.79 10.58
CA ARG A 286 4.12 -7.02 9.81
C ARG A 286 5.21 -7.34 10.81
N THR A 287 5.98 -8.37 10.51
CA THR A 287 7.21 -8.66 11.22
C THR A 287 8.07 -7.40 11.16
N PRO A 288 8.39 -6.76 12.30
CA PRO A 288 9.22 -5.56 12.29
C PRO A 288 10.60 -5.92 11.75
N TRP A 289 11.26 -4.95 11.12
CA TRP A 289 12.67 -5.07 10.84
C TRP A 289 13.45 -5.14 12.15
N PRO A 290 14.55 -5.91 12.21
CA PRO A 290 15.42 -5.91 13.37
C PRO A 290 16.04 -4.52 13.55
N ASP A 291 16.03 -4.02 14.80
CA ASP A 291 16.59 -2.71 15.15
C ASP A 291 18.12 -2.68 14.98
N LYS A 292 18.78 -3.84 15.10
CA LYS A 292 20.20 -4.06 14.76
C LYS A 292 20.32 -5.30 13.88
N MET A 293 20.93 -5.16 12.71
CA MET A 293 21.17 -6.29 11.81
C MET A 293 22.38 -7.10 12.30
N THR A 294 22.17 -8.39 12.51
CA THR A 294 23.26 -9.35 12.72
C THR A 294 23.89 -9.73 11.38
N MET A 295 25.13 -10.23 11.38
CA MET A 295 25.80 -10.68 10.14
C MET A 295 24.95 -11.64 9.28
N PRO A 296 24.28 -12.67 9.83
CA PRO A 296 23.38 -13.53 9.06
C PRO A 296 22.23 -12.77 8.39
N GLN A 297 21.68 -11.76 9.05
CA GLN A 297 20.60 -10.94 8.51
C GLN A 297 21.12 -9.99 7.42
N THR A 298 22.33 -9.44 7.57
CA THR A 298 22.99 -8.66 6.51
C THR A 298 23.21 -9.51 5.26
N LEU A 299 23.58 -10.79 5.40
CA LEU A 299 23.70 -11.73 4.27
C LEU A 299 22.37 -11.98 3.56
N VAL A 300 21.26 -12.08 4.29
CA VAL A 300 19.91 -12.16 3.69
C VAL A 300 19.63 -10.92 2.85
N LEU A 301 19.79 -9.73 3.43
CA LEU A 301 19.50 -8.48 2.72
C LEU A 301 20.41 -8.30 1.50
N GLY A 302 21.71 -8.58 1.66
CA GLY A 302 22.72 -8.48 0.61
C GLY A 302 22.46 -9.45 -0.53
N GLY A 303 22.19 -10.73 -0.22
CA GLY A 303 21.90 -11.75 -1.22
C GLY A 303 20.64 -11.45 -2.04
N PHE A 304 19.54 -11.08 -1.38
CA PHE A 304 18.31 -10.68 -2.08
C PHE A 304 18.46 -9.35 -2.83
N GLY A 305 19.17 -8.38 -2.27
CA GLY A 305 19.47 -7.12 -2.94
C GLY A 305 20.28 -7.32 -4.22
N TRP A 306 21.31 -8.16 -4.16
CA TRP A 306 22.11 -8.52 -5.33
C TRP A 306 21.29 -9.26 -6.37
N LEU A 307 20.43 -10.21 -5.97
CA LEU A 307 19.53 -10.91 -6.88
C LEU A 307 18.60 -9.95 -7.62
N VAL A 308 17.99 -8.99 -6.92
CA VAL A 308 17.12 -7.97 -7.56
C VAL A 308 17.90 -7.14 -8.56
N LEU A 309 19.14 -6.76 -8.24
CA LEU A 309 19.99 -5.99 -9.14
C LEU A 309 20.36 -6.78 -10.40
N VAL A 310 20.73 -8.06 -10.26
CA VAL A 310 21.02 -8.93 -11.40
C VAL A 310 19.77 -9.14 -12.27
N LEU A 311 18.60 -9.39 -11.67
CA LEU A 311 17.35 -9.52 -12.42
C LEU A 311 16.97 -8.22 -13.16
N ALA A 312 17.24 -7.07 -12.56
CA ALA A 312 17.01 -5.77 -13.20
C ALA A 312 18.01 -5.46 -14.33
N ALA A 313 19.15 -6.16 -14.37
CA ALA A 313 20.13 -6.06 -15.45
C ALA A 313 19.75 -6.89 -16.69
N ILE A 314 18.92 -7.94 -16.55
CA ILE A 314 18.50 -8.80 -17.69
C ILE A 314 17.90 -7.98 -18.84
N PRO A 315 16.92 -7.08 -18.62
CA PRO A 315 16.37 -6.25 -19.70
C PRO A 315 17.44 -5.43 -20.42
N LEU A 316 18.46 -4.95 -19.68
CA LEU A 316 19.55 -4.17 -20.25
C LEU A 316 20.46 -5.06 -21.12
N THR A 317 20.86 -6.24 -20.62
CA THR A 317 21.68 -7.19 -21.37
C THR A 317 20.98 -7.64 -22.66
N VAL A 318 19.69 -7.95 -22.57
CA VAL A 318 18.87 -8.32 -23.73
C VAL A 318 18.75 -7.15 -24.70
N ALA A 319 18.44 -5.94 -24.22
CA ALA A 319 18.30 -4.78 -25.09
C ALA A 319 19.60 -4.35 -25.77
N MET A 320 20.75 -4.53 -25.10
CA MET A 320 22.07 -4.30 -25.71
C MET A 320 22.33 -5.31 -26.84
N LYS A 321 22.06 -6.60 -26.60
CA LYS A 321 22.30 -7.67 -27.60
C LYS A 321 21.31 -7.63 -28.76
N ALA A 322 20.06 -7.26 -28.51
CA ALA A 322 19.03 -7.10 -29.53
C ALA A 322 19.07 -5.73 -30.23
N ARG A 323 20.04 -4.85 -29.91
CA ARG A 323 20.12 -3.44 -30.36
C ARG A 323 18.91 -2.55 -30.01
N VAL A 324 17.89 -3.07 -29.34
CA VAL A 324 16.70 -2.32 -28.89
C VAL A 324 17.04 -1.17 -27.95
N LEU A 325 18.19 -1.22 -27.27
CA LEU A 325 18.61 -0.15 -26.36
C LEU A 325 18.84 1.19 -27.09
N SER A 326 19.34 1.18 -28.34
CA SER A 326 19.50 2.42 -29.12
C SER A 326 18.16 3.00 -29.56
N ASP A 327 17.23 2.12 -29.91
CA ASP A 327 15.98 2.52 -30.56
C ASP A 327 14.92 2.91 -29.53
N HIS A 328 14.93 2.25 -28.36
CA HIS A 328 13.91 2.41 -27.32
C HIS A 328 14.48 2.50 -25.88
N PRO A 329 15.47 3.37 -25.60
CA PRO A 329 16.17 3.40 -24.31
C PRO A 329 15.24 3.64 -23.11
N LYS A 330 14.22 4.50 -23.28
CA LYS A 330 13.24 4.81 -22.23
C LYS A 330 12.43 3.58 -21.80
N THR A 331 12.03 2.74 -22.75
CA THR A 331 11.21 1.56 -22.45
C THR A 331 12.03 0.52 -21.67
N VAL A 332 13.28 0.30 -22.06
CA VAL A 332 14.21 -0.62 -21.39
C VAL A 332 14.46 -0.16 -19.95
N LEU A 333 14.72 1.14 -19.76
CA LEU A 333 14.92 1.72 -18.43
C LEU A 333 13.65 1.62 -17.55
N LEU A 334 12.46 1.84 -18.12
CA LEU A 334 11.20 1.68 -17.40
C LEU A 334 10.97 0.22 -16.96
N VAL A 335 11.29 -0.76 -17.81
CA VAL A 335 11.21 -2.17 -17.45
C VAL A 335 12.21 -2.51 -16.34
N ALA A 336 13.46 -2.08 -16.45
CA ALA A 336 14.48 -2.30 -15.41
C ALA A 336 14.07 -1.65 -14.07
N LEU A 337 13.51 -0.42 -14.11
CA LEU A 337 12.98 0.27 -12.93
C LEU A 337 11.80 -0.48 -12.32
N ALA A 338 10.86 -0.97 -13.15
CA ALA A 338 9.72 -1.74 -12.69
C ALA A 338 10.15 -3.05 -11.99
N VAL A 339 11.16 -3.75 -12.53
CA VAL A 339 11.76 -4.93 -11.90
C VAL A 339 12.40 -4.57 -10.57
N THR A 340 13.18 -3.49 -10.52
CA THR A 340 13.84 -3.02 -9.29
C THR A 340 12.83 -2.68 -8.20
N VAL A 341 11.80 -1.90 -8.52
CA VAL A 341 10.76 -1.48 -7.57
C VAL A 341 9.95 -2.68 -7.07
N SER A 342 9.58 -3.60 -7.98
CA SER A 342 8.84 -4.80 -7.62
C SER A 342 9.67 -5.74 -6.75
N GLY A 343 10.94 -5.92 -7.09
CA GLY A 343 11.91 -6.70 -6.33
C GLY A 343 12.15 -6.13 -4.94
N ALA A 344 12.42 -4.83 -4.83
CA ALA A 344 12.60 -4.14 -3.56
C ALA A 344 11.35 -4.27 -2.66
N LEU A 345 10.15 -4.15 -3.23
CA LEU A 345 8.89 -4.34 -2.48
C LEU A 345 8.72 -5.79 -2.00
N ALA A 346 9.13 -6.78 -2.80
CA ALA A 346 9.10 -8.18 -2.41
C ALA A 346 10.09 -8.47 -1.27
N VAL A 347 11.34 -8.00 -1.39
CA VAL A 347 12.37 -8.10 -0.34
C VAL A 347 11.86 -7.44 0.95
N ALA A 348 11.28 -6.25 0.85
CA ALA A 348 10.77 -5.54 2.02
C ALA A 348 9.62 -6.26 2.75
N ARG A 349 8.92 -7.18 2.07
CA ARG A 349 7.86 -8.00 2.67
C ARG A 349 8.36 -9.32 3.22
N ILE A 350 9.34 -9.93 2.57
CA ILE A 350 9.76 -11.31 2.84
C ILE A 350 10.95 -11.34 3.80
N ALA A 351 11.91 -10.42 3.64
CA ALA A 351 13.17 -10.42 4.38
C ALA A 351 12.98 -10.42 5.92
N PRO A 352 12.07 -9.63 6.53
CA PRO A 352 11.88 -9.67 7.99
C PRO A 352 11.48 -11.04 8.53
N ARG A 353 10.77 -11.86 7.74
CA ARG A 353 10.38 -13.23 8.14
C ARG A 353 11.56 -14.18 8.09
N LEU A 354 12.35 -14.10 7.02
CA LEU A 354 13.53 -14.95 6.84
C LEU A 354 14.62 -14.64 7.89
N MET A 355 14.73 -13.38 8.30
CA MET A 355 15.67 -12.90 9.32
C MET A 355 15.38 -13.38 10.76
N ARG A 356 14.24 -14.03 11.01
CA ARG A 356 13.88 -14.62 12.32
C ARG A 356 14.29 -16.09 12.48
N LEU A 357 14.84 -16.72 11.45
CA LEU A 357 15.35 -18.07 11.57
C LEU A 357 16.51 -18.10 12.60
N PRO A 358 16.57 -19.10 13.49
CA PRO A 358 17.55 -19.13 14.56
C PRO A 358 18.97 -19.45 14.05
N GLY A 359 19.96 -18.73 14.59
CA GLY A 359 21.39 -19.00 14.36
C GLY A 359 21.83 -18.86 12.90
N CYS A 360 22.81 -19.68 12.48
CA CYS A 360 23.38 -19.64 11.13
C CYS A 360 22.36 -20.01 10.03
N SER A 361 21.26 -20.67 10.38
CA SER A 361 20.20 -21.02 9.42
C SER A 361 19.53 -19.78 8.80
N ALA A 362 19.61 -18.63 9.46
CA ALA A 362 19.10 -17.36 8.93
C ALA A 362 19.85 -16.90 7.67
N ALA A 363 21.12 -17.29 7.49
CA ALA A 363 21.91 -16.90 6.33
C ALA A 363 21.59 -17.70 5.06
N VAL A 364 21.01 -18.91 5.20
CA VAL A 364 20.79 -19.85 4.10
C VAL A 364 19.96 -19.24 2.95
N PRO A 365 18.84 -18.54 3.20
CA PRO A 365 18.08 -17.92 2.12
C PRO A 365 18.87 -16.82 1.39
N GLY A 366 19.71 -16.08 2.11
CA GLY A 366 20.59 -15.06 1.53
C GLY A 366 21.66 -15.67 0.63
N LEU A 367 22.31 -16.74 1.09
CA LEU A 367 23.31 -17.48 0.31
C LEU A 367 22.69 -18.12 -0.93
N ALA A 368 21.52 -18.74 -0.80
CA ALA A 368 20.79 -19.30 -1.95
C ALA A 368 20.43 -18.22 -2.97
N ALA A 369 19.96 -17.05 -2.51
CA ALA A 369 19.69 -15.91 -3.38
C ALA A 369 20.95 -15.38 -4.07
N ALA A 370 22.09 -15.32 -3.36
CA ALA A 370 23.37 -14.90 -3.91
C ALA A 370 23.89 -15.90 -4.97
N LEU A 371 23.76 -17.21 -4.73
CA LEU A 371 24.12 -18.25 -5.70
C LEU A 371 23.23 -18.18 -6.94
N ALA A 372 21.92 -17.96 -6.76
CA ALA A 372 21.00 -17.73 -7.87
C ALA A 372 21.37 -16.46 -8.66
N ALA A 373 21.72 -15.37 -7.98
CA ALA A 373 22.16 -14.13 -8.61
C ALA A 373 23.43 -14.35 -9.44
N TYR A 374 24.42 -15.06 -8.88
CA TYR A 374 25.64 -15.43 -9.58
C TYR A 374 25.34 -16.27 -10.84
N ALA A 375 24.51 -17.31 -10.71
CA ALA A 375 24.13 -18.16 -11.84
C ALA A 375 23.42 -17.37 -12.95
N VAL A 376 22.46 -16.51 -12.59
CA VAL A 376 21.76 -15.64 -13.56
C VAL A 376 22.75 -14.69 -14.25
N MET A 377 23.68 -14.10 -13.51
CA MET A 377 24.68 -13.18 -14.05
C MET A 377 25.61 -13.88 -15.06
N GLN A 378 26.02 -15.13 -14.78
CA GLN A 378 26.86 -15.91 -15.68
C GLN A 378 26.10 -16.40 -16.93
N LEU A 379 24.81 -16.71 -16.80
CA LEU A 379 24.01 -17.29 -17.88
C LEU A 379 23.37 -16.24 -18.79
N GLN A 380 23.03 -15.04 -18.29
CA GLN A 380 22.28 -14.06 -19.08
C GLN A 380 23.02 -13.60 -20.34
N GLY A 381 24.34 -13.45 -20.29
CA GLY A 381 25.17 -13.05 -21.43
C GLY A 381 25.19 -14.12 -22.53
N PRO A 382 25.60 -15.37 -22.23
CA PRO A 382 25.57 -16.49 -23.17
C PRO A 382 24.18 -16.78 -23.72
N VAL A 383 23.14 -16.74 -22.88
CA VAL A 383 21.76 -16.98 -23.34
C VAL A 383 21.30 -15.84 -24.27
N ALA A 384 21.55 -14.59 -23.92
CA ALA A 384 21.22 -13.46 -24.80
C ALA A 384 22.03 -13.52 -26.11
N GLY A 385 23.33 -13.84 -26.06
CA GLY A 385 24.16 -14.04 -27.24
C GLY A 385 23.78 -15.28 -28.06
N TYR A 386 23.13 -16.27 -27.46
CA TYR A 386 22.60 -17.40 -28.20
C TYR A 386 21.40 -16.98 -29.07
N PHE A 387 20.44 -16.28 -28.48
CA PHE A 387 19.21 -15.87 -29.17
C PHE A 387 19.39 -14.65 -30.08
N PHE A 388 20.22 -13.68 -29.68
CA PHE A 388 20.49 -12.43 -30.41
C PHE A 388 21.93 -12.48 -30.93
N ALA A 389 22.25 -13.54 -31.66
CA ALA A 389 23.57 -13.78 -32.23
C ALA A 389 23.80 -12.90 -33.48
N ASP A 390 25.06 -12.56 -33.73
CA ASP A 390 25.47 -11.83 -34.93
C ASP A 390 25.24 -12.72 -36.18
N PRO A 391 25.13 -12.13 -37.38
CA PRO A 391 24.82 -12.90 -38.60
C PRO A 391 25.80 -14.05 -38.88
N LEU A 392 27.09 -13.86 -38.57
CA LEU A 392 28.12 -14.88 -38.75
C LEU A 392 27.95 -16.05 -37.77
N ASP A 393 27.71 -15.78 -36.49
CA ASP A 393 27.44 -16.81 -35.48
C ASP A 393 26.18 -17.62 -35.83
N ARG A 394 25.15 -16.96 -36.41
CA ARG A 394 23.94 -17.64 -36.90
C ARG A 394 24.25 -18.54 -38.09
N TYR A 395 25.09 -18.06 -39.02
CA TYR A 395 25.54 -18.84 -40.17
C TYR A 395 26.32 -20.09 -39.73
N GLU A 396 27.25 -19.92 -38.79
CA GLU A 396 28.05 -21.02 -38.25
C GLU A 396 27.15 -22.12 -37.66
N ARG A 397 26.23 -21.74 -36.75
CA ARG A 397 25.33 -22.69 -36.07
C ARG A 397 24.31 -23.36 -37.00
N GLN A 398 23.79 -22.63 -38.00
CA GLN A 398 22.73 -23.13 -38.88
C GLN A 398 23.27 -24.00 -40.00
N PHE A 399 24.44 -23.66 -40.54
CA PHE A 399 24.97 -24.31 -41.74
C PHE A 399 26.34 -24.95 -41.50
N THR A 400 27.31 -24.21 -40.98
CA THR A 400 28.72 -24.67 -40.90
C THR A 400 28.92 -25.82 -39.93
N ASP A 401 28.28 -25.79 -38.77
CA ASP A 401 28.33 -26.87 -37.77
C ASP A 401 27.53 -28.11 -38.20
N ARG A 402 26.85 -28.04 -39.35
CA ARG A 402 25.93 -29.06 -39.84
C ARG A 402 26.27 -29.47 -41.27
N CYS A 403 25.43 -29.09 -42.22
CA CYS A 403 25.49 -29.53 -43.61
C CYS A 403 26.70 -28.99 -44.39
N LEU A 404 27.22 -27.82 -44.02
CA LEU A 404 28.34 -27.18 -44.73
C LEU A 404 29.72 -27.48 -44.13
N ALA A 405 29.82 -28.31 -43.07
CA ALA A 405 31.06 -28.59 -42.35
C ALA A 405 32.20 -29.11 -43.27
N ALA A 406 31.86 -29.98 -44.22
CA ALA A 406 32.80 -30.56 -45.18
C ALA A 406 32.82 -29.85 -46.54
N SER A 407 32.17 -28.69 -46.66
CA SER A 407 32.04 -27.95 -47.92
C SER A 407 33.07 -26.82 -48.05
N PRO A 408 33.22 -26.22 -49.25
CA PRO A 408 34.01 -25.00 -49.44
C PRO A 408 33.48 -23.77 -48.67
N TYR A 409 32.29 -23.90 -48.07
CA TYR A 409 31.61 -22.86 -47.31
C TYR A 409 31.87 -22.94 -45.80
N ARG A 410 32.84 -23.75 -45.34
CA ARG A 410 33.24 -23.79 -43.93
C ARG A 410 33.87 -22.46 -43.48
N ILE A 411 33.82 -22.17 -42.18
CA ILE A 411 34.18 -20.85 -41.62
C ILE A 411 35.61 -20.41 -41.99
N ASP A 412 36.55 -21.35 -42.04
CA ASP A 412 37.97 -21.09 -42.36
C ASP A 412 38.23 -20.90 -43.86
N SER A 413 37.26 -21.16 -44.73
CA SER A 413 37.40 -21.07 -46.18
C SER A 413 36.46 -20.08 -46.84
N ILE A 414 35.90 -19.15 -46.07
CA ILE A 414 34.98 -18.12 -46.55
C ILE A 414 35.43 -16.71 -46.17
N GLN A 415 35.05 -15.76 -46.99
CA GLN A 415 35.00 -14.35 -46.65
C GLN A 415 33.53 -13.95 -46.49
N THR A 416 33.20 -13.25 -45.41
CA THR A 416 31.82 -12.81 -45.17
C THR A 416 31.72 -11.30 -45.19
N GLN A 417 30.62 -10.80 -45.74
CA GLN A 417 30.27 -9.38 -45.70
C GLN A 417 28.76 -9.25 -45.56
N VAL A 418 28.30 -8.30 -44.73
CA VAL A 418 26.89 -7.94 -44.66
C VAL A 418 26.64 -6.74 -45.58
N VAL A 419 25.77 -6.92 -46.58
CA VAL A 419 25.34 -5.87 -47.52
C VAL A 419 23.82 -5.83 -47.53
N ASP A 420 23.22 -4.67 -47.26
CA ASP A 420 21.76 -4.47 -47.27
C ASP A 420 20.98 -5.57 -46.52
N ARG A 421 21.37 -5.84 -45.26
CA ARG A 421 20.77 -6.88 -44.40
C ARG A 421 20.86 -8.30 -44.98
N THR A 422 21.78 -8.54 -45.90
CA THR A 422 22.07 -9.85 -46.47
C THR A 422 23.51 -10.22 -46.16
N LEU A 423 23.70 -11.38 -45.55
CA LEU A 423 25.00 -11.98 -45.35
C LEU A 423 25.43 -12.61 -46.68
N VAL A 424 26.48 -12.04 -47.26
CA VAL A 424 27.14 -12.56 -48.45
C VAL A 424 28.33 -13.40 -47.97
N VAL A 425 28.31 -14.69 -48.32
CA VAL A 425 29.38 -15.65 -47.99
C VAL A 425 30.09 -16.04 -49.28
N ARG A 426 31.37 -15.67 -49.39
CA ARG A 426 32.21 -15.94 -50.56
C ARG A 426 33.23 -17.03 -50.25
N PRO A 427 33.16 -18.20 -50.87
CA PRO A 427 34.15 -19.24 -50.65
C PRO A 427 35.48 -18.86 -51.35
N ILE A 428 36.61 -19.12 -50.69
CA ILE A 428 37.95 -18.85 -51.23
C ILE A 428 38.23 -19.68 -52.51
N SER A 429 37.53 -20.81 -52.67
CA SER A 429 37.61 -21.64 -53.88
C SER A 429 37.06 -20.95 -55.14
N GLY A 430 36.34 -19.83 -54.99
CA GLY A 430 35.68 -19.13 -56.11
C GLY A 430 34.37 -19.78 -56.56
N GLU A 431 33.79 -20.68 -55.75
CA GLU A 431 32.42 -21.17 -55.95
C GLU A 431 31.36 -20.07 -55.77
N THR A 432 30.11 -20.39 -56.06
CA THR A 432 28.97 -19.45 -56.02
C THR A 432 28.81 -18.77 -54.66
N ASP A 433 28.69 -17.44 -54.64
CA ASP A 433 28.40 -16.67 -53.41
C ASP A 433 27.04 -17.05 -52.82
N LEU A 434 26.98 -17.27 -51.50
CA LEU A 434 25.70 -17.46 -50.79
C LEU A 434 25.16 -16.11 -50.32
N ARG A 435 23.87 -15.87 -50.57
CA ARG A 435 23.14 -14.67 -50.13
C ARG A 435 22.05 -15.06 -49.14
N LEU A 436 22.28 -14.78 -47.87
CA LEU A 436 21.45 -15.23 -46.76
C LEU A 436 20.87 -14.04 -45.99
N GLY A 437 19.56 -14.03 -45.74
CA GLY A 437 18.92 -12.94 -45.02
C GLY A 437 17.70 -13.37 -44.21
N PRO A 438 17.28 -12.59 -43.19
CA PRO A 438 17.85 -11.29 -42.81
C PRO A 438 19.08 -11.40 -41.88
N ALA A 439 20.16 -10.74 -42.29
CA ALA A 439 21.44 -10.62 -41.61
C ALA A 439 21.55 -9.34 -40.77
N GLU A 440 20.51 -9.05 -39.99
CA GLU A 440 20.54 -7.97 -39.00
C GLU A 440 21.25 -8.43 -37.71
N ASP A 441 22.08 -7.57 -37.13
CA ASP A 441 22.71 -7.81 -35.84
C ASP A 441 21.66 -7.97 -34.74
N GLY A 442 21.81 -8.99 -33.90
CA GLY A 442 20.87 -9.24 -32.81
C GLY A 442 19.48 -9.71 -33.26
N SER A 443 19.32 -10.20 -34.48
CA SER A 443 18.04 -10.75 -34.96
C SER A 443 17.86 -12.22 -34.57
N THR A 444 16.62 -12.60 -34.25
CA THR A 444 16.24 -13.99 -33.94
C THR A 444 15.75 -14.76 -35.17
N HIS A 445 15.63 -14.11 -36.33
CA HIS A 445 15.13 -14.74 -37.54
C HIS A 445 16.16 -15.73 -38.12
N PRO A 446 15.74 -16.89 -38.64
CA PRO A 446 16.65 -17.80 -39.32
C PRO A 446 17.18 -17.17 -40.62
N LEU A 447 18.41 -17.50 -41.00
CA LEU A 447 18.98 -17.06 -42.27
C LEU A 447 18.35 -17.88 -43.40
N ARG A 448 17.71 -17.20 -44.36
CA ARG A 448 17.05 -17.83 -45.51
C ARG A 448 17.77 -17.47 -46.81
N PRO A 449 17.79 -18.38 -47.80
CA PRO A 449 18.32 -18.09 -49.13
C PRO A 449 17.51 -16.96 -49.77
N GLN A 450 18.21 -15.91 -50.24
CA GLN A 450 17.61 -14.76 -50.91
C GLN A 450 17.46 -14.95 -52.42
N ASP A 451 18.18 -15.92 -53.01
CA ASP A 451 18.13 -16.23 -54.43
C ASP A 451 18.14 -17.74 -54.69
N GLN A 452 17.83 -18.09 -55.95
CA GLN A 452 17.75 -19.48 -56.40
C GLN A 452 19.12 -20.16 -56.43
N ALA A 453 20.20 -19.41 -56.67
CA ALA A 453 21.56 -19.92 -56.70
C ALA A 453 21.99 -20.41 -55.31
N THR A 454 21.74 -19.61 -54.27
CA THR A 454 21.98 -19.97 -52.87
C THR A 454 21.16 -21.19 -52.47
N ARG A 455 19.88 -21.25 -52.89
CA ARG A 455 19.02 -22.41 -52.63
C ARG A 455 19.59 -23.69 -53.22
N ALA A 456 20.02 -23.66 -54.49
CA ALA A 456 20.59 -24.83 -55.17
C ALA A 456 21.88 -25.32 -54.50
N VAL A 457 22.73 -24.40 -54.02
CA VAL A 457 23.94 -24.75 -53.27
C VAL A 457 23.59 -25.41 -51.93
N LEU A 458 22.64 -24.83 -51.17
CA LEU A 458 22.22 -25.39 -49.88
C LEU A 458 21.57 -26.77 -50.04
N GLU A 459 20.75 -26.97 -51.06
CA GLU A 459 20.15 -28.26 -51.40
C GLU A 459 21.22 -29.29 -51.81
N LYS A 460 22.23 -28.90 -52.61
CA LYS A 460 23.35 -29.76 -53.01
C LYS A 460 24.11 -30.34 -51.81
N TYR A 461 24.28 -29.56 -50.75
CA TYR A 461 24.96 -29.99 -49.52
C TYR A 461 24.01 -30.54 -48.45
N GLY A 462 22.72 -30.75 -48.78
CA GLY A 462 21.76 -31.38 -47.88
C GLY A 462 21.35 -30.51 -46.68
N CYS A 463 21.42 -29.18 -46.81
CA CYS A 463 20.93 -28.28 -45.78
C CYS A 463 19.39 -28.23 -45.79
N GLU A 464 18.75 -28.62 -44.69
CA GLU A 464 17.31 -28.47 -44.52
C GLU A 464 16.93 -26.98 -44.42
N LEU A 465 16.15 -26.49 -45.38
CA LEU A 465 15.66 -25.11 -45.39
C LEU A 465 14.37 -25.01 -44.55
N PRO A 466 14.28 -24.06 -43.59
CA PRO A 466 13.11 -23.86 -42.74
C PRO A 466 11.96 -23.09 -43.39
#